data_AF-A0A3D9BI56-F1
#
_entry.id   AF-A0A3D9BI56-F1
#
_cell.length_a   1.000
_cell.length_b   1.000
_cell.length_c   1.000
_cell.angle_alpha   90.00
_cell.angle_beta   90.00
_cell.angle_gamma   90.00
#
_symmetry.space_group_name_H-M   'P 1'
#
loop_
_entity.id
_entity.type
_entity.pdbx_description
1 polymer ?
#
loop_
_entity_poly.entity_id
_entity_poly.type
_entity_poly.pdbx_seq_one_letter_code
_entity_poly.pdbx_strand_id
1 'polypeptide(L)'
;MKRIIFFGVLIIIISSCATEKPNFSPLSNSFYSETKGSDSDKGAKNNIEVNVGDNVNASEISNLIATFPQFKNNALNTEITTLKYSLQNYLYAIDAGNLQGKNRAIKDFEKSYKKIQKLRQNLKGDDNEVLNRYLVRLKTNISAIEDSVKRN
;
A
#
# COMPACT_ATOMS: atom_id res chain seq x y z
N MET A 1 41.34 22.34 52.46
CA MET A 1 40.39 21.76 53.44
C MET A 1 39.12 21.43 52.65
N LYS A 2 38.95 20.19 52.18
CA LYS A 2 38.17 19.07 52.77
C LYS A 2 36.67 19.35 53.00
N ARG A 3 35.87 18.60 52.21
CA ARG A 3 34.50 18.03 52.44
C ARG A 3 33.36 19.01 52.14
N ILE A 4 32.23 18.63 51.50
CA ILE A 4 31.34 17.45 51.63
C ILE A 4 30.59 17.33 50.25
N ILE A 5 30.65 16.30 49.39
CA ILE A 5 30.10 14.92 49.33
C ILE A 5 28.57 14.77 49.57
N PHE A 6 27.86 14.53 48.45
CA PHE A 6 26.63 13.73 48.22
C PHE A 6 25.26 14.18 48.75
N PHE A 7 24.32 14.36 47.82
CA PHE A 7 23.06 13.61 47.58
C PHE A 7 22.51 14.19 46.26
N GLY A 8 22.38 13.48 45.13
CA GLY A 8 21.75 12.19 44.95
C GLY A 8 20.28 12.41 44.60
N VAL A 9 19.97 12.66 43.31
CA VAL A 9 18.80 12.11 42.55
C VAL A 9 18.96 12.52 41.09
N LEU A 10 19.39 11.54 40.32
CA LEU A 10 18.98 11.23 38.96
C LEU A 10 17.54 11.67 38.65
N ILE A 11 17.33 12.70 37.83
CA ILE A 11 16.22 12.72 36.85
C ILE A 11 16.73 13.29 35.52
N ILE A 12 17.14 12.33 34.69
CA ILE A 12 17.10 12.37 33.23
C ILE A 12 15.63 12.52 32.82
N ILE A 13 15.22 13.60 32.15
CA ILE A 13 14.18 13.58 31.08
C ILE A 13 14.46 14.80 30.18
N ILE A 14 15.34 14.69 29.19
CA ILE A 14 14.99 14.43 27.79
C ILE A 14 13.82 15.36 27.34
N SER A 15 14.18 16.48 26.73
CA SER A 15 13.26 17.29 25.92
C SER A 15 12.75 16.43 24.76
N SER A 16 11.60 15.78 24.93
CA SER A 16 10.91 15.12 23.83
C SER A 16 10.47 16.17 22.81
N CYS A 17 11.13 16.18 21.65
CA CYS A 17 10.55 16.71 20.43
C CYS A 17 9.28 15.89 20.17
N ALA A 18 8.11 16.46 20.47
CA ALA A 18 6.87 15.98 19.91
C ALA A 18 6.94 16.28 18.41
N THR A 19 7.35 15.29 17.60
CA THR A 19 6.98 15.32 16.19
C THR A 19 5.50 15.00 16.17
N GLU A 20 4.70 16.05 16.07
CA GLU A 20 3.31 15.99 15.68
C GLU A 20 3.16 14.99 14.51
N LYS A 21 2.50 13.86 14.81
CA LYS A 21 2.04 12.93 13.79
C LYS A 21 1.17 13.76 12.85
N PRO A 22 1.41 13.78 11.52
CA PRO A 22 0.39 14.26 10.62
C PRO A 22 -0.85 13.42 10.88
N ASN A 23 -1.86 14.06 11.46
CA ASN A 23 -3.20 13.51 11.54
C ASN A 23 -3.69 13.50 10.09
N PHE A 24 -3.43 12.40 9.40
CA PHE A 24 -4.15 12.14 8.17
C PHE A 24 -5.60 11.99 8.62
N SER A 25 -6.38 13.06 8.42
CA SER A 25 -7.83 13.02 8.52
C SER A 25 -8.31 11.72 7.89
N PRO A 26 -9.26 10.99 8.51
CA PRO A 26 -9.75 9.76 7.93
C PRO A 26 -10.12 10.09 6.49
N LEU A 27 -9.50 9.37 5.55
CA LEU A 27 -9.85 9.39 4.14
C LEU A 27 -11.36 9.46 4.09
N SER A 28 -11.87 10.63 3.71
CA SER A 28 -13.28 10.95 3.79
C SER A 28 -14.07 9.81 3.19
N ASN A 29 -15.05 9.30 3.95
CA ASN A 29 -15.98 8.22 3.61
C ASN A 29 -16.85 8.50 2.36
N SER A 30 -16.39 9.29 1.40
CA SER A 30 -17.10 9.63 0.16
C SER A 30 -16.88 8.64 -0.98
N PHE A 31 -16.17 7.53 -0.78
CA PHE A 31 -16.01 6.48 -1.82
C PHE A 31 -16.90 5.26 -1.63
N TYR A 32 -17.59 5.13 -0.49
CA TYR A 32 -18.63 4.13 -0.29
C TYR A 32 -20.00 4.79 -0.39
N SER A 33 -20.40 5.14 -1.61
CA SER A 33 -21.83 5.24 -1.90
C SER A 33 -22.39 3.82 -1.93
N GLU A 34 -23.09 3.49 -0.85
CA GLU A 34 -23.88 2.29 -0.62
C GLU A 34 -24.88 2.08 -1.76
N THR A 35 -24.48 1.35 -2.81
CA THR A 35 -25.47 0.77 -3.75
C THR A 35 -25.90 -0.58 -3.19
N LYS A 36 -26.94 -0.56 -2.34
CA LYS A 36 -27.79 -1.74 -2.13
C LYS A 36 -28.55 -2.02 -3.43
N GLY A 37 -27.94 -2.82 -4.29
CA GLY A 37 -28.56 -3.40 -5.48
C GLY A 37 -29.03 -4.81 -5.17
N SER A 38 -30.36 -4.98 -5.24
CA SER A 38 -31.16 -6.18 -5.01
C SER A 38 -30.63 -7.46 -5.68
N ASP A 39 -30.88 -8.59 -5.01
CA ASP A 39 -30.65 -9.98 -5.44
C ASP A 39 -31.15 -10.29 -6.86
N SER A 40 -30.29 -10.88 -7.68
CA SER A 40 -30.55 -12.10 -8.47
C SER A 40 -29.38 -12.33 -9.44
N ASP A 41 -28.63 -13.42 -9.30
CA ASP A 41 -28.68 -14.56 -10.25
C ASP A 41 -27.50 -15.54 -10.02
N LYS A 42 -27.79 -16.82 -10.28
CA LYS A 42 -26.95 -17.99 -10.02
C LYS A 42 -25.76 -18.08 -10.98
N GLY A 43 -24.58 -18.33 -10.42
CA GLY A 43 -23.44 -18.88 -11.16
C GLY A 43 -22.29 -19.16 -10.20
N ALA A 44 -21.91 -20.43 -10.06
CA ALA A 44 -20.82 -20.98 -9.25
C ALA A 44 -19.85 -19.93 -8.66
N LYS A 45 -20.08 -19.56 -7.40
CA LYS A 45 -19.23 -18.61 -6.69
C LYS A 45 -17.90 -19.28 -6.37
N ASN A 46 -16.90 -19.02 -7.21
CA ASN A 46 -15.49 -19.11 -6.81
C ASN A 46 -15.26 -17.98 -5.80
N ASN A 47 -15.74 -18.18 -4.56
CA ASN A 47 -15.67 -17.18 -3.51
C ASN A 47 -14.19 -16.94 -3.19
N ILE A 48 -13.67 -15.78 -3.57
CA ILE A 48 -12.41 -15.30 -3.02
C ILE A 48 -12.73 -14.93 -1.58
N GLU A 49 -12.41 -15.81 -0.63
CA GLU A 49 -12.54 -15.51 0.79
C GLU A 49 -11.34 -14.67 1.25
N VAL A 50 -11.36 -13.39 0.89
CA VAL A 50 -10.41 -12.40 1.40
C VAL A 50 -11.20 -11.18 1.80
N ASN A 51 -11.38 -11.00 3.12
CA ASN A 51 -11.84 -9.74 3.66
C ASN A 51 -10.68 -8.74 3.57
N VAL A 52 -10.75 -7.83 2.60
CA VAL A 52 -9.71 -6.82 2.34
C VAL A 52 -9.55 -5.87 3.54
N GLY A 53 -10.63 -5.62 4.29
CA GLY A 53 -10.61 -4.79 5.50
C GLY A 53 -9.73 -5.33 6.63
N ASP A 54 -9.60 -6.65 6.73
CA ASP A 54 -8.82 -7.32 7.78
C ASP A 54 -7.48 -7.87 7.27
N ASN A 55 -7.21 -7.78 5.95
CA ASN A 55 -5.98 -8.30 5.37
C ASN A 55 -4.83 -7.28 5.50
N VAL A 56 -3.83 -7.62 6.31
CA VAL A 56 -2.64 -6.78 6.55
C VAL A 56 -1.91 -6.44 5.25
N ASN A 57 -1.80 -7.37 4.30
CA ASN A 57 -1.13 -7.13 3.03
C ASN A 57 -1.92 -6.18 2.13
N ALA A 58 -3.26 -6.25 2.16
CA ALA A 58 -4.12 -5.33 1.43
C ALA A 58 -4.08 -3.91 2.00
N SER A 59 -4.05 -3.79 3.33
CA SER A 59 -3.84 -2.53 4.03
C SER A 59 -2.48 -1.92 3.69
N GLU A 60 -1.43 -2.74 3.65
CA GLU A 60 -0.09 -2.32 3.26
C GLU A 60 -0.04 -1.84 1.80
N ILE A 61 -0.71 -2.53 0.86
CA ILE A 61 -0.84 -2.06 -0.54
C ILE A 61 -1.54 -0.69 -0.57
N SER A 62 -2.64 -0.52 0.17
CA SER A 62 -3.38 0.74 0.24
C SER A 62 -2.51 1.88 0.77
N ASN A 63 -1.72 1.63 1.81
CA ASN A 63 -0.77 2.59 2.35
C ASN A 63 0.30 2.96 1.31
N LEU A 64 0.89 1.97 0.62
CA LEU A 64 1.88 2.20 -0.42
C LEU A 64 1.34 3.02 -1.59
N ILE A 65 0.07 2.83 -1.98
CA ILE A 65 -0.61 3.64 -2.99
C ILE A 65 -0.72 5.09 -2.52
N ALA A 66 -1.16 5.29 -1.27
CA ALA A 66 -1.38 6.62 -0.70
C ALA A 66 -0.06 7.41 -0.55
N THR A 67 1.02 6.74 -0.14
CA THR A 67 2.31 7.38 0.14
C THR A 67 3.31 7.31 -1.01
N PHE A 68 2.93 6.77 -2.18
CA PHE A 68 3.85 6.60 -3.30
C PHE A 68 4.46 7.95 -3.71
N PRO A 69 5.80 8.08 -3.72
CA PRO A 69 6.46 9.36 -3.98
C PRO A 69 6.32 9.79 -5.44
N GLN A 70 6.41 11.09 -5.66
CA GLN A 70 6.52 11.68 -6.98
C GLN A 70 7.99 11.89 -7.34
N PHE A 71 8.37 11.51 -8.56
CA PHE A 71 9.72 11.67 -9.08
C PHE A 71 9.81 12.86 -10.04
N LYS A 72 11.02 13.27 -10.41
CA LYS A 72 11.19 14.32 -11.44
C LYS A 72 10.77 13.87 -12.84
N ASN A 73 10.80 12.56 -13.10
CA ASN A 73 10.48 12.00 -14.40
C ASN A 73 8.95 11.89 -14.58
N ASN A 74 8.37 12.74 -15.44
CA ASN A 74 6.93 12.76 -15.70
C ASN A 74 6.40 11.46 -16.31
N ALA A 75 7.13 10.85 -17.25
CA ALA A 75 6.71 9.59 -17.86
C ALA A 75 6.66 8.45 -16.82
N LEU A 76 7.61 8.45 -15.88
CA LEU A 76 7.60 7.54 -14.74
C LEU A 76 6.39 7.79 -13.84
N ASN A 77 6.10 9.03 -13.48
CA ASN A 77 4.93 9.36 -12.64
C ASN A 77 3.61 8.96 -13.29
N THR A 78 3.45 9.20 -14.59
CA THR A 78 2.27 8.75 -15.33
C THR A 78 2.12 7.24 -15.25
N GLU A 79 3.21 6.49 -15.38
CA GLU A 79 3.15 5.04 -15.24
C GLU A 79 2.88 4.59 -13.80
N ILE A 80 3.42 5.27 -12.79
CA ILE A 80 3.10 5.03 -11.38
C ILE A 80 1.61 5.24 -11.12
N THR A 81 0.98 6.25 -11.73
CA THR A 81 -0.47 6.44 -11.64
C THR A 81 -1.24 5.24 -12.22
N THR A 82 -0.81 4.72 -13.37
CA THR A 82 -1.38 3.48 -13.93
C THR A 82 -1.20 2.29 -12.99
N LEU A 83 -0.02 2.13 -12.40
CA LEU A 83 0.26 1.09 -11.40
C LEU A 83 -0.71 1.22 -10.21
N LYS A 84 -0.89 2.42 -9.66
CA LYS A 84 -1.80 2.69 -8.54
C LYS A 84 -3.24 2.31 -8.88
N TYR A 85 -3.73 2.67 -10.07
CA TYR A 85 -5.06 2.27 -10.52
C TYR A 85 -5.21 0.75 -10.64
N SER A 86 -4.21 0.05 -11.18
CA SER A 86 -4.25 -1.42 -11.26
C SER A 86 -4.32 -2.09 -9.88
N LEU A 87 -3.61 -1.54 -8.89
CA LEU A 87 -3.65 -2.04 -7.51
C LEU A 87 -4.99 -1.77 -6.83
N GLN A 88 -5.59 -0.59 -7.05
CA GLN A 88 -6.94 -0.29 -6.54
C GLN A 88 -7.98 -1.24 -7.12
N ASN A 89 -7.93 -1.49 -8.44
CA ASN A 89 -8.80 -2.45 -9.11
C ASN A 89 -8.57 -3.88 -8.59
N TYR A 90 -7.33 -4.23 -8.27
CA TYR A 90 -7.00 -5.53 -7.68
C TYR A 90 -7.66 -5.70 -6.31
N LEU A 91 -7.49 -4.73 -5.40
CA LEU A 91 -8.10 -4.77 -4.07
C LEU A 91 -9.63 -4.80 -4.14
N TYR A 92 -10.23 -3.97 -4.98
CA TYR A 92 -11.68 -3.97 -5.20
C TYR A 92 -12.19 -5.31 -5.73
N ALA A 93 -11.50 -5.89 -6.71
CA ALA A 93 -11.93 -7.16 -7.30
C ALA A 93 -11.80 -8.34 -6.32
N ILE A 94 -10.83 -8.30 -5.41
CA ILE A 94 -10.71 -9.28 -4.34
C ILE A 94 -11.85 -9.14 -3.34
N ASP A 95 -12.11 -7.93 -2.86
CA ASP A 95 -13.19 -7.63 -1.91
C ASP A 95 -14.56 -8.04 -2.47
N ALA A 96 -14.78 -7.78 -3.76
CA ALA A 96 -16.01 -8.14 -4.46
C ALA A 96 -16.11 -9.62 -4.89
N GLY A 97 -15.12 -10.47 -4.58
CA GLY A 97 -15.10 -11.87 -5.04
C GLY A 97 -14.99 -12.04 -6.56
N ASN A 98 -14.57 -11.00 -7.28
CA ASN A 98 -14.50 -10.96 -8.75
C ASN A 98 -13.17 -11.50 -9.28
N LEU A 99 -13.09 -12.81 -9.49
CA LEU A 99 -11.89 -13.49 -9.98
C LEU A 99 -11.40 -12.98 -11.34
N GLN A 100 -12.32 -12.68 -12.27
CA GLN A 100 -11.93 -12.17 -13.59
C GLN A 100 -11.34 -10.76 -13.49
N GLY A 101 -11.96 -9.90 -12.69
CA GLY A 101 -11.46 -8.55 -12.40
C GLY A 101 -10.09 -8.58 -11.75
N LYS A 102 -9.90 -9.46 -10.76
CA LYS A 102 -8.61 -9.66 -10.07
C LYS A 102 -7.52 -10.06 -11.07
N ASN A 103 -7.78 -11.07 -11.89
CA ASN A 103 -6.81 -11.57 -12.86
C ASN A 103 -6.44 -10.52 -13.92
N ARG A 104 -7.40 -9.67 -14.33
CA ARG A 104 -7.13 -8.54 -15.23
C ARG A 104 -6.24 -7.50 -14.52
N ALA A 105 -6.59 -7.12 -13.31
CA ALA A 105 -5.85 -6.13 -12.53
C ALA A 105 -4.39 -6.55 -12.27
N ILE A 106 -4.14 -7.84 -11.99
CA ILE A 106 -2.76 -8.38 -11.86
C ILE A 106 -1.97 -8.21 -13.17
N LYS A 107 -2.57 -8.52 -14.32
CA LYS A 107 -1.89 -8.37 -15.62
C LYS A 107 -1.55 -6.90 -15.89
N ASP A 108 -2.46 -5.99 -15.56
CA ASP A 108 -2.24 -4.55 -15.71
C ASP A 108 -1.13 -4.06 -14.77
N PHE A 109 -1.13 -4.52 -13.52
CA PHE A 109 -0.06 -4.28 -12.56
C PHE A 109 1.29 -4.75 -13.09
N GLU A 110 1.40 -5.99 -13.58
CA GLU A 110 2.65 -6.54 -14.10
C GLU A 110 3.18 -5.76 -15.32
N LYS A 111 2.28 -5.36 -16.21
CA LYS A 111 2.62 -4.55 -17.38
C LYS A 111 3.19 -3.20 -16.95
N SER A 112 2.52 -2.53 -16.01
CA SER A 112 2.94 -1.25 -15.49
C SER A 112 4.26 -1.34 -14.73
N TYR A 113 4.40 -2.35 -13.87
CA TYR A 113 5.62 -2.66 -13.14
C TYR A 113 6.81 -2.80 -14.10
N LYS A 114 6.68 -3.60 -15.17
CA LYS A 114 7.73 -3.78 -16.17
C LYS A 114 8.10 -2.48 -16.87
N LYS A 115 7.12 -1.61 -17.15
CA LYS A 115 7.38 -0.30 -17.78
C LYS A 115 8.09 0.65 -16.81
N ILE A 116 7.73 0.66 -15.54
CA ILE A 116 8.44 1.40 -14.48
C ILE A 116 9.89 0.93 -14.39
N GLN A 117 10.14 -0.37 -14.44
CA GLN A 117 11.51 -0.93 -14.42
C GLN A 117 12.37 -0.47 -15.60
N LYS A 118 11.75 -0.12 -16.74
CA LYS A 118 12.47 0.50 -17.87
C LYS A 118 12.71 1.99 -17.65
N LEU A 119 11.71 2.71 -17.14
CA LEU A 119 11.75 4.16 -16.93
C LEU A 119 12.70 4.58 -15.79
N ARG A 120 12.93 3.70 -14.80
CA ARG A 120 13.82 3.97 -13.65
C ARG A 120 15.30 4.06 -14.01
N GLN A 121 15.71 3.62 -15.19
CA GLN A 121 17.13 3.61 -15.60
C GLN A 121 17.78 5.00 -15.58
N ASN A 122 16.97 6.05 -15.67
CA ASN A 122 17.41 7.46 -15.67
C ASN A 122 17.32 8.13 -14.28
N LEU A 123 16.97 7.39 -13.22
CA LEU A 123 16.89 7.92 -11.86
C LEU A 123 18.26 7.96 -11.19
N LYS A 124 18.45 8.96 -10.31
CA LYS A 124 19.59 9.01 -9.39
C LYS A 124 19.48 7.91 -8.33
N GLY A 125 20.60 7.58 -7.69
CA GLY A 125 20.72 6.46 -6.74
C GLY A 125 19.59 6.41 -5.70
N ASP A 126 19.39 7.51 -4.96
CA ASP A 126 18.39 7.56 -3.88
C ASP A 126 16.96 7.41 -4.40
N ASP A 127 16.59 8.15 -5.46
CA ASP A 127 15.26 8.03 -6.09
C ASP A 127 15.01 6.60 -6.61
N ASN A 128 16.05 5.98 -7.18
CA ASN A 128 15.98 4.62 -7.68
C ASN A 128 15.81 3.59 -6.56
N GLU A 129 16.47 3.79 -5.42
CA GLU A 129 16.34 2.93 -4.25
C GLU A 129 14.94 3.04 -3.63
N VAL A 130 14.44 4.27 -3.48
CA VAL A 130 13.09 4.53 -2.98
C VAL A 130 12.06 3.85 -3.89
N LEU A 131 12.14 4.08 -5.20
CA LEU A 131 11.24 3.42 -6.16
C LEU A 131 11.31 1.90 -6.04
N ASN A 132 12.53 1.34 -5.99
CA ASN A 132 12.72 -0.10 -5.89
C ASN A 132 12.07 -0.68 -4.62
N ARG A 133 12.21 0.01 -3.48
CA ARG A 133 11.60 -0.39 -2.21
C ARG A 133 10.08 -0.47 -2.30
N TYR A 134 9.44 0.54 -2.89
CA TYR A 134 7.99 0.53 -3.11
C TYR A 134 7.56 -0.62 -4.02
N LEU A 135 8.25 -0.82 -5.14
CA LEU A 135 7.95 -1.90 -6.09
C LEU A 135 8.08 -3.29 -5.48
N VAL A 136 9.15 -3.53 -4.72
CA VAL A 136 9.37 -4.81 -4.03
C VAL A 136 8.27 -5.06 -3.00
N ARG A 137 7.94 -4.08 -2.15
CA ARG A 137 6.86 -4.23 -1.16
C ARG A 137 5.53 -4.51 -1.83
N LEU A 138 5.17 -3.80 -2.89
CA LEU A 138 3.94 -4.06 -3.64
C LEU A 138 3.90 -5.50 -4.18
N LYS A 139 4.97 -5.95 -4.84
CA LYS A 139 5.05 -7.30 -5.39
C LYS A 139 4.91 -8.35 -4.28
N THR A 140 5.61 -8.19 -3.17
CA THR A 140 5.57 -9.13 -2.04
C THR A 140 4.17 -9.24 -1.44
N ASN A 141 3.49 -8.10 -1.22
CA ASN A 141 2.15 -8.11 -0.65
C ASN A 141 1.12 -8.73 -1.60
N ILE A 142 1.20 -8.46 -2.91
CA ILE A 142 0.35 -9.13 -3.91
C ILE A 142 0.59 -10.64 -3.89
N SER A 143 1.86 -11.08 -3.91
CA SER A 143 2.18 -12.51 -3.85
C SER A 143 1.60 -13.18 -2.59
N ALA A 144 1.71 -12.53 -1.43
CA ALA A 144 1.15 -13.05 -0.19
C ALA A 144 -0.38 -13.23 -0.26
N ILE A 145 -1.09 -12.27 -0.86
CA ILE A 145 -2.55 -12.37 -1.06
C ILE A 145 -2.88 -13.46 -2.08
N GLU A 146 -2.19 -13.51 -3.22
CA GLU A 146 -2.44 -14.54 -4.23
C GLU A 146 -2.22 -15.96 -3.68
N ASP A 147 -1.21 -16.14 -2.82
CA ASP A 147 -0.94 -17.42 -2.18
C ASP A 147 -1.98 -17.78 -1.11
N SER A 148 -2.64 -16.81 -0.46
CA SER A 148 -3.80 -17.11 0.39
C SER A 148 -5.03 -17.44 -0.44
N VAL A 149 -5.27 -16.72 -1.54
CA VAL A 149 -6.43 -16.97 -2.43
C VAL A 149 -6.36 -18.34 -3.10
N LYS A 150 -5.18 -18.82 -3.50
CA LYS A 150 -5.03 -20.14 -4.14
C LYS A 150 -5.24 -21.33 -3.20
N ARG A 151 -5.10 -21.12 -1.88
CA ARG A 151 -5.23 -22.17 -0.87
C ARG A 151 -6.69 -22.43 -0.47
N ASN A 152 -7.59 -21.49 -0.78
CA ASN A 152 -9.03 -21.59 -0.59
C ASN A 152 -9.70 -22.03 -1.89
#